data_AF-A0A7W1NJX5-F1
#
_entry.id   AF-A0A7W1NJX5-F1
#
_cell.length_a   1.000
_cell.length_b   1.000
_cell.length_c   1.000
_cell.angle_alpha   90.00
_cell.angle_beta   90.00
_cell.angle_gamma   90.00
#
_symmetry.space_group_name_H-M   'P 1'
#
loop_
_entity.id
_entity.type
_entity.pdbx_description
1 polymer ?
#
loop_
_entity_poly.entity_id
_entity_poly.type
_entity_poly.pdbx_seq_one_letter_code
_entity_poly.pdbx_strand_id
1 'polypeptide(L)' 'MPDGLSYDELSHLLEALVSSKLAVGIQFTIFDPDLDPDGHLAKELAAAIIKGLNPA' A
#
# COMPACT_ATOMS: atom_id res chain seq x y z
N MET A 1 11.18 10.68 -1.20
CA MET A 1 12.57 10.31 -0.85
C MET A 1 13.04 9.27 -1.84
N PRO A 2 14.31 9.28 -2.28
CA PRO A 2 14.78 8.37 -3.31
C PRO A 2 14.90 6.89 -2.87
N ASP A 3 14.75 6.58 -1.58
CA ASP A 3 14.99 5.24 -1.03
C ASP A 3 13.75 4.53 -0.46
N GLY A 4 12.55 5.05 -0.72
CA GLY A 4 11.30 4.41 -0.30
C GLY A 4 10.78 3.40 -1.33
N LEU A 5 9.88 2.51 -0.91
CA LEU A 5 9.15 1.66 -1.84
C LEU A 5 8.29 2.52 -2.77
N SER A 6 8.30 2.20 -4.05
CA SER A 6 7.28 2.65 -4.99
C SER A 6 5.93 1.98 -4.69
N TYR A 7 4.84 2.56 -5.21
CA TYR A 7 3.49 1.99 -5.10
C TYR A 7 3.38 0.60 -5.75
N ASP A 8 4.11 0.36 -6.84
CA ASP A 8 4.14 -0.96 -7.49
C ASP A 8 4.90 -1.99 -6.65
N GLU A 9 6.03 -1.62 -6.05
CA GLU A 9 6.76 -2.51 -5.14
C GLU A 9 5.94 -2.83 -3.88
N LEU A 10 5.21 -1.85 -3.34
CA LEU A 10 4.25 -2.10 -2.25
C LEU A 10 3.18 -3.10 -2.67
N SER A 11 2.61 -2.94 -3.87
CA SER A 11 1.58 -3.84 -4.38
C SER A 11 2.09 -5.28 -4.49
N HIS A 12 3.27 -5.48 -5.08
CA HIS A 12 3.89 -6.81 -5.20
C HIS A 12 4.24 -7.42 -3.83
N LEU A 13 4.69 -6.60 -2.88
CA LEU A 13 4.95 -7.06 -1.51
C LEU A 13 3.67 -7.57 -0.85
N LEU A 14 2.59 -6.80 -0.94
CA LEU A 14 1.29 -7.18 -0.37
C LEU A 14 0.77 -8.47 -1.01
N GLU A 15 0.84 -8.59 -2.33
CA GLU A 15 0.43 -9.78 -3.08
C GLU A 15 1.15 -11.04 -2.57
N ALA A 16 2.47 -10.98 -2.41
CA ALA A 16 3.26 -12.09 -1.91
C ALA A 16 2.89 -12.48 -0.47
N LEU A 17 2.67 -11.48 0.40
CA LEU A 17 2.28 -11.71 1.79
C LEU A 17 0.90 -12.36 1.90
N VAL A 18 -0.11 -11.87 1.17
CA VAL A 18 -1.48 -12.41 1.24
C VAL A 18 -1.64 -13.74 0.51
N SER A 19 -0.81 -14.02 -0.50
CA SER A 19 -0.81 -15.30 -1.21
C SER A 19 -0.49 -16.49 -0.31
N SER A 20 0.32 -16.28 0.74
CA SER A 20 0.65 -17.31 1.73
C SER A 20 -0.55 -17.80 2.55
N LYS A 21 -1.65 -17.03 2.60
CA LYS A 21 -2.82 -17.25 3.47
C LYS A 21 -2.51 -17.28 4.99
N LEU A 22 -1.28 -16.90 5.39
CA LEU A 22 -0.88 -16.78 6.79
C LEU A 22 -1.19 -15.40 7.39
N ALA A 23 -1.34 -14.39 6.53
CA ALA A 23 -1.69 -13.03 6.94
C ALA A 23 -3.14 -12.97 7.43
N VAL A 24 -3.34 -12.66 8.71
CA VAL A 24 -4.67 -12.52 9.35
C VAL A 24 -5.14 -11.06 9.49
N GLY A 25 -4.26 -10.10 9.19
CA GLY A 25 -4.55 -8.67 9.30
C GLY A 25 -3.36 -7.81 8.88
N ILE A 26 -3.62 -6.52 8.64
CA ILE A 26 -2.63 -5.52 8.18
C ILE A 26 -2.96 -4.17 8.86
N GLN A 27 -1.94 -3.37 9.15
CA GLN A 27 -2.09 -1.98 9.59
C GLN A 27 -1.22 -1.05 8.73
N PHE A 28 -1.81 0.03 8.23
CA PHE A 28 -1.11 1.14 7.58
C PHE A 28 -1.12 2.33 8.55
N THR A 29 0.06 2.88 8.84
CA THR A 29 0.24 3.92 9.87
C THR A 29 1.14 5.05 9.35
N ILE A 30 1.26 6.13 10.13
CA ILE A 30 2.12 7.30 9.83
C ILE A 30 1.71 8.09 8.58
N PHE A 31 0.52 7.82 8.02
CA PHE A 31 -0.03 8.71 7.00
C PHE A 31 -0.36 10.06 7.66
N ASP A 32 0.26 11.14 7.14
CA ASP A 32 0.07 12.51 7.61
C ASP A 32 -0.80 13.27 6.59
N PRO A 33 -2.10 13.47 6.86
CA PRO A 33 -3.00 14.18 5.94
C PRO A 33 -2.62 15.64 5.73
N ASP A 34 -1.89 16.26 6.67
CA ASP A 34 -1.50 17.67 6.55
C ASP A 34 -0.45 17.85 5.42
N LEU A 35 0.23 16.77 5.03
CA LEU A 35 1.18 16.74 3.91
C LEU A 35 0.54 16.32 2.58
N ASP A 36 -0.76 15.99 2.56
CA ASP A 36 -1.52 15.56 1.38
C ASP A 36 -2.80 16.41 1.18
N PRO A 37 -2.69 17.73 0.99
CA PRO A 37 -3.83 18.64 1.01
C PRO A 37 -4.84 18.40 -0.13
N ASP A 38 -4.44 17.73 -1.21
CA ASP A 38 -5.30 17.37 -2.34
C ASP A 38 -5.75 15.90 -2.32
N GLY A 39 -5.31 15.11 -1.33
CA GLY A 39 -5.65 13.70 -1.19
C GLY A 39 -5.01 12.78 -2.24
N HIS A 40 -4.06 13.28 -3.04
CA HIS A 40 -3.46 12.49 -4.10
C HIS A 40 -2.66 11.30 -3.53
N LEU A 41 -1.88 11.51 -2.46
CA LEU A 41 -1.10 10.44 -1.83
C LEU A 41 -2.01 9.37 -1.21
N ALA A 42 -3.10 9.78 -0.55
CA ALA A 42 -4.10 8.86 -0.02
C ALA A 42 -4.72 8.00 -1.13
N LYS A 43 -5.02 8.60 -2.28
CA LYS A 43 -5.61 7.90 -3.43
C LYS A 43 -4.63 6.89 -4.04
N GLU A 44 -3.38 7.29 -4.26
CA GLU A 44 -2.34 6.39 -4.80
C GLU A 44 -2.04 5.24 -3.82
N LEU A 45 -1.93 5.53 -2.52
CA LEU A 45 -1.75 4.51 -1.49
C LEU A 45 -2.92 3.51 -1.48
N ALA A 46 -4.16 4.00 -1.51
CA ALA A 46 -5.34 3.13 -1.56
C ALA A 46 -5.36 2.26 -2.83
N ALA A 47 -5.00 2.83 -3.99
CA ALA A 47 -4.93 2.09 -5.24
C ALA A 47 -3.87 0.96 -5.18
N ALA A 48 -2.68 1.23 -4.62
CA ALA A 48 -1.64 0.24 -4.42
C ALA A 48 -2.09 -0.90 -3.48
N ILE A 49 -2.78 -0.55 -2.38
CA ILE A 49 -3.32 -1.53 -1.45
C ILE A 49 -4.37 -2.42 -2.14
N ILE A 50 -5.32 -1.83 -2.86
CA ILE A 50 -6.35 -2.60 -3.60
C ILE A 50 -5.70 -3.55 -4.61
N LYS A 51 -4.68 -3.08 -5.34
CA LYS A 51 -3.94 -3.89 -6.31
C LYS A 51 -3.24 -5.08 -5.63
N GLY A 52 -2.54 -4.86 -4.52
CA GLY A 52 -1.82 -5.92 -3.81
C GLY A 52 -2.70 -6.90 -3.03
N LEU A 53 -3.90 -6.48 -2.61
CA LEU A 53 -4.84 -7.34 -1.86
C LEU A 53 -5.81 -8.13 -2.75
N ASN A 54 -5.90 -7.81 -4.04
CA ASN A 54 -6.74 -8.52 -5.00
C ASN A 54 -5.89 -9.25 -6.06
N PRO A 55 -5.16 -10.31 -5.66
CA PRO A 55 -4.37 -11.10 -6.61
C PRO A 55 -5.28 -11.73 -7.68
N ALA A 56 -4.79 -11.76 -8.92
CA ALA A 56 -5.46 -12.40 -10.06
C ALA A 56 -5.53 -13.93 -9.93
#